data_AF-A0AB38A4W9-F1
#
_entry.id   AF-A0AB38A4W9-F1
#
_cell.length_a   1.000
_cell.length_b   1.000
_cell.length_c   1.000
_cell.angle_alpha   90.00
_cell.angle_beta   90.00
_cell.angle_gamma   90.00
#
_symmetry.space_group_name_H-M   'P 1'
#
loop_
_entity.id
_entity.type
_entity.pdbx_description
1 polymer ?
#
loop_
_entity_poly.entity_id
_entity_poly.type
_entity_poly.pdbx_seq_one_letter_code
_entity_poly.pdbx_strand_id
1 'polypeptide(L)'
;MKWTTAELRYLTKHANDGAEVISDALGRSKHSVEIQASRLGVSLRPRWFCPKCGRRTFKPLSTKTGWCVCCTKEQRRKEITEEMRELQDELAREREENKARQAVYSQKSRFREEIKVLRRV
;
A
#
# COMPACT_ATOMS: atom_id res chain seq x y z
N MET A 1 -5.61 -3.93 -45.55
CA MET A 1 -4.34 -3.17 -45.42
C MET A 1 -3.21 -4.13 -45.04
N LYS A 2 -2.02 -4.02 -45.65
CA LYS A 2 -0.85 -4.86 -45.32
C LYS A 2 -0.02 -4.18 -44.22
N TRP A 3 0.45 -4.95 -43.24
CA TRP A 3 1.37 -4.48 -42.22
C TRP A 3 2.79 -4.35 -42.78
N THR A 4 3.45 -3.23 -42.50
CA THR A 4 4.84 -3.00 -42.88
C THR A 4 5.80 -3.55 -41.82
N THR A 5 7.05 -3.81 -42.21
CA THR A 5 8.09 -4.27 -41.28
C THR A 5 8.38 -3.24 -40.17
N ALA A 6 8.22 -1.95 -40.44
CA ALA A 6 8.37 -0.89 -39.45
C ALA A 6 7.27 -0.97 -38.38
N GLU A 7 6.02 -1.18 -38.79
CA GLU A 7 4.88 -1.30 -37.87
C GLU A 7 4.95 -2.57 -37.02
N LEU A 8 5.41 -3.70 -37.60
CA LEU A 8 5.63 -4.93 -36.85
C LEU A 8 6.75 -4.76 -35.80
N ARG A 9 7.81 -4.03 -36.15
CA ARG A 9 8.89 -3.69 -35.23
C ARG A 9 8.41 -2.75 -34.12
N TYR A 10 7.55 -1.79 -34.45
CA TYR A 10 6.96 -0.90 -33.46
C TYR A 10 6.09 -1.68 -32.48
N LEU A 11 5.17 -2.51 -32.98
CA LEU A 11 4.29 -3.35 -32.17
C LEU A 11 5.07 -4.23 -31.20
N THR A 12 6.12 -4.92 -31.67
CA THR A 12 6.94 -5.80 -30.82
C THR A 12 7.73 -5.04 -29.77
N LYS A 13 8.33 -3.90 -30.13
CA LYS A 13 9.09 -3.05 -29.21
C LYS A 13 8.21 -2.42 -28.12
N HIS A 14 7.00 -2.03 -28.48
CA HIS A 14 6.05 -1.30 -27.62
C HIS A 14 4.95 -2.17 -27.02
N ALA A 15 5.06 -3.51 -27.11
CA ALA A 15 4.03 -4.44 -26.63
C ALA A 15 3.63 -4.24 -25.15
N ASN A 16 4.55 -3.76 -24.32
CA ASN A 16 4.29 -3.49 -22.90
C ASN A 16 3.52 -2.19 -22.63
N ASP A 17 3.33 -1.33 -23.63
CA ASP A 17 2.61 -0.06 -23.50
C ASP A 17 1.09 -0.27 -23.63
N GLY A 18 0.68 -1.38 -24.28
CA GLY A 18 -0.71 -1.78 -24.45
C GLY A 18 -1.26 -1.50 -25.85
N ALA A 19 -2.37 -2.18 -26.17
CA ALA A 19 -2.98 -2.10 -27.50
C ALA A 19 -3.46 -0.69 -27.88
N GLU A 20 -3.99 0.09 -26.93
CA GLU A 20 -4.45 1.46 -27.18
C GLU A 20 -3.29 2.39 -27.58
N VAL A 21 -2.20 2.38 -26.82
CA VAL A 21 -1.03 3.24 -27.10
C VAL A 21 -0.42 2.91 -28.46
N ILE A 22 -0.35 1.62 -28.81
CA ILE A 22 0.16 1.19 -30.11
C ILE A 22 -0.81 1.57 -31.24
N SER A 23 -2.12 1.45 -30.99
CA SER A 23 -3.19 1.84 -31.91
C SER A 23 -3.08 3.32 -32.28
N ASP A 24 -2.99 4.18 -31.28
CA ASP A 24 -2.86 5.63 -31.44
C ASP A 24 -1.57 6.00 -32.18
N ALA A 25 -0.44 5.39 -31.82
CA ALA A 25 0.84 5.68 -32.44
C ALA A 25 0.94 5.22 -33.91
N LEU A 26 0.27 4.13 -34.28
CA LEU A 26 0.28 3.58 -35.64
C LEU A 26 -0.89 4.07 -36.52
N GLY A 27 -1.82 4.84 -35.96
CA GLY A 27 -3.04 5.27 -36.67
C GLY A 27 -3.91 4.08 -37.13
N ARG A 28 -3.83 2.96 -36.40
CA ARG A 28 -4.58 1.73 -36.70
C ARG A 28 -5.71 1.55 -35.71
N SER A 29 -6.70 0.72 -36.04
CA SER A 29 -7.67 0.32 -35.02
C SER A 29 -7.03 -0.64 -34.01
N LYS A 30 -7.38 -0.47 -32.73
CA LYS A 30 -7.01 -1.38 -31.64
C LYS A 30 -7.22 -2.85 -32.00
N HIS A 31 -8.37 -3.18 -32.58
CA HIS A 31 -8.69 -4.55 -32.98
C HIS A 31 -7.70 -5.10 -34.02
N SER A 32 -7.24 -4.28 -34.97
CA SER A 32 -6.22 -4.67 -35.94
C SER A 32 -4.88 -4.96 -35.25
N VAL A 33 -4.50 -4.14 -34.27
CA VAL A 33 -3.29 -4.34 -33.46
C VAL A 33 -3.37 -5.64 -32.66
N GLU A 34 -4.51 -5.92 -32.02
CA GLU A 34 -4.74 -7.15 -31.24
C GLU A 34 -4.65 -8.41 -32.11
N ILE A 35 -5.31 -8.41 -33.28
CA ILE A 35 -5.22 -9.52 -34.24
C ILE A 35 -3.77 -9.73 -34.67
N GLN A 36 -3.06 -8.64 -34.99
CA GLN A 36 -1.69 -8.77 -35.46
C GLN A 36 -0.74 -9.25 -34.37
N ALA A 37 -0.89 -8.77 -33.14
CA ALA A 37 -0.11 -9.25 -32.01
C ALA A 37 -0.37 -10.72 -31.72
N SER A 38 -1.63 -11.17 -31.81
CA SER A 38 -2.01 -12.57 -31.69
C SER A 38 -1.31 -13.44 -32.76
N ARG A 39 -1.32 -13.01 -34.03
CA ARG A 39 -0.62 -13.69 -35.13
C ARG A 39 0.89 -13.79 -34.92
N LEU A 40 1.49 -12.83 -34.22
CA LEU A 40 2.92 -12.81 -33.89
C LEU A 40 3.25 -13.52 -32.56
N GLY A 41 2.25 -13.98 -31.80
CA GLY A 41 2.45 -14.55 -30.46
C GLY A 41 2.91 -13.52 -29.42
N VAL A 42 2.62 -12.24 -29.62
CA VAL A 42 3.05 -11.14 -28.76
C VAL A 42 1.93 -10.76 -27.78
N SER A 43 2.23 -10.77 -26.49
CA SER A 43 1.29 -10.28 -25.47
C SER A 43 1.29 -8.76 -25.42
N LEU A 44 0.13 -8.14 -25.61
CA LEU A 44 -0.08 -6.69 -25.46
C LEU A 44 -0.47 -6.29 -24.03
N ARG A 45 -0.24 -7.15 -23.04
CA ARG A 45 -0.60 -6.87 -21.66
C ARG A 45 0.31 -5.75 -21.12
N PRO A 46 -0.25 -4.61 -20.69
CA PRO A 46 0.57 -3.50 -20.24
C PRO A 46 1.45 -3.87 -19.03
N ARG A 47 2.65 -3.28 -18.98
CA ARG A 47 3.57 -3.42 -17.84
C ARG A 47 4.13 -2.06 -17.46
N TRP A 48 4.18 -1.81 -16.16
CA TRP A 48 4.73 -0.59 -15.58
C TRP A 48 6.04 -0.88 -14.88
N PHE A 49 7.00 0.05 -14.97
CA PHE A 49 8.27 -0.04 -14.26
C PHE A 49 8.17 0.72 -12.94
N CYS A 50 8.39 0.04 -11.81
CA CYS A 50 8.39 0.70 -10.51
C CYS A 50 9.72 1.44 -10.28
N PRO A 51 9.72 2.77 -10.09
CA PRO A 51 10.96 3.52 -9.88
C PRO A 51 11.65 3.20 -8.54
N LYS A 52 10.90 2.74 -7.53
CA LYS A 52 11.45 2.42 -6.21
C LYS A 52 12.26 1.12 -6.20
N CYS A 53 11.74 0.07 -6.83
CA CYS A 53 12.33 -1.28 -6.75
C CYS A 53 12.84 -1.84 -8.07
N GLY A 54 12.69 -1.09 -9.17
CA GLY A 54 13.14 -1.49 -10.51
C GLY A 54 12.39 -2.68 -11.12
N ARG A 55 11.32 -3.19 -10.49
CA ARG A 55 10.57 -4.34 -10.99
C ARG A 55 9.46 -3.90 -11.94
N ARG A 56 9.22 -4.70 -12.97
CA ARG A 56 8.04 -4.56 -13.85
C ARG A 56 6.80 -5.18 -13.18
N THR A 57 5.67 -4.49 -13.25
CA THR A 57 4.39 -4.97 -12.71
C THR A 57 3.29 -4.91 -13.74
N PHE A 58 2.33 -5.83 -13.63
CA PHE A 58 1.11 -5.83 -14.46
C PHE A 58 -0.01 -4.98 -13.90
N LYS A 59 0.13 -4.49 -12.67
CA LYS A 59 -0.78 -3.52 -12.09
C LYS A 59 -0.19 -2.13 -12.34
N PRO A 60 -1.03 -1.12 -12.66
CA PRO A 60 -0.62 0.26 -12.68
C PRO A 60 0.06 0.65 -11.36
N LEU A 61 0.97 1.62 -11.45
CA LEU A 61 1.56 2.22 -10.27
C LEU A 61 0.48 2.99 -9.50
N SER A 62 0.61 3.04 -8.18
CA SER A 62 -0.31 3.82 -7.33
C SER A 62 -0.26 5.28 -7.74
N THR A 63 -1.43 5.91 -7.91
CA THR A 63 -1.55 7.34 -8.20
C THR A 63 -1.03 8.22 -7.05
N LYS A 64 -1.04 7.70 -5.82
CA LYS A 64 -0.57 8.44 -4.63
C LYS A 64 0.94 8.40 -4.47
N THR A 65 1.56 7.23 -4.62
CA THR A 65 3.01 7.05 -4.35
C THR A 65 3.86 6.96 -5.61
N GLY A 66 3.26 6.77 -6.78
CA GLY A 66 3.97 6.47 -8.02
C GLY A 66 4.69 5.11 -8.01
N TRP A 67 4.36 4.21 -7.07
CA TRP A 67 5.07 2.93 -6.90
C TRP A 67 4.16 1.72 -7.14
N CYS A 68 4.79 0.55 -7.31
CA CYS A 68 4.04 -0.69 -7.38
C CYS A 68 3.39 -1.03 -6.03
N VAL A 69 2.36 -1.87 -6.08
CA VAL A 69 1.58 -2.29 -4.90
C VAL A 69 2.45 -2.81 -3.76
N CYS A 70 3.50 -3.57 -4.05
CA CYS A 70 4.39 -4.10 -3.02
C CYS A 70 5.16 -2.98 -2.30
N CYS A 71 5.69 -2.03 -3.07
CA CYS A 71 6.44 -0.89 -2.54
C CYS A 71 5.57 0.08 -1.74
N THR A 72 4.31 0.28 -2.16
CA THR A 72 3.32 1.08 -1.41
C THR A 72 2.95 0.38 -0.11
N LYS A 73 2.70 -0.93 -0.12
CA LYS A 73 2.40 -1.70 1.10
C LYS A 73 3.57 -1.72 2.07
N GLU A 74 4.79 -1.86 1.56
CA GLU A 74 6.01 -1.82 2.37
C GLU A 74 6.14 -0.46 3.09
N GLN A 75 5.88 0.63 2.36
CA GLN A 75 5.89 1.98 2.95
C GLN A 75 4.83 2.11 4.04
N ARG A 76 3.58 1.73 3.74
CA ARG A 76 2.49 1.79 4.72
C ARG A 76 2.77 0.93 5.95
N ARG A 77 3.42 -0.21 5.79
CA ARG A 77 3.83 -1.07 6.92
C ARG A 77 4.84 -0.34 7.83
N LYS A 78 5.80 0.38 7.25
CA LYS A 78 6.78 1.16 8.04
C LYS A 78 6.08 2.24 8.86
N GLU A 79 5.20 3.00 8.24
CA GLU A 79 4.35 4.02 8.91
C GLU A 79 3.55 3.40 10.06
N ILE A 80 2.81 2.32 9.81
CA ILE A 80 2.03 1.64 10.84
C ILE A 80 2.92 1.13 11.97
N THR A 81 4.14 0.65 11.66
CA THR A 81 5.06 0.16 12.69
C THR A 81 5.52 1.28 13.62
N GLU A 82 5.71 2.49 13.07
CA GLU A 82 6.05 3.68 13.85
C GLU A 82 4.85 4.15 14.68
N GLU A 83 3.68 4.29 14.06
CA GLU A 83 2.41 4.60 14.75
C GLU A 83 2.14 3.62 15.91
N MET A 84 2.41 2.32 15.70
CA MET A 84 2.25 1.29 16.74
C MET A 84 3.20 1.47 17.93
N ARG A 85 4.42 1.97 17.73
CA ARG A 85 5.36 2.22 18.82
C ARG A 85 4.88 3.38 19.69
N GLU A 86 4.44 4.47 19.06
CA GLU A 86 3.90 5.64 19.76
C GLU A 86 2.69 5.27 20.62
N LEU A 87 1.77 4.48 20.05
CA LEU A 87 0.59 3.97 20.76
C LEU A 87 0.95 3.04 21.93
N GLN A 88 1.97 2.21 21.78
CA GLN A 88 2.43 1.33 22.87
C GLN A 88 2.99 2.14 24.05
N ASP A 89 3.76 3.19 23.77
CA ASP A 89 4.33 4.06 24.80
C ASP A 89 3.24 4.84 25.54
N GLU A 90 2.24 5.35 24.81
CA GLU A 90 1.09 6.02 25.41
C GLU A 90 0.29 5.08 26.32
N LEU A 91 -0.03 3.88 25.81
CA LEU A 91 -0.73 2.86 26.59
C LEU A 91 0.05 2.45 27.85
N ALA A 92 1.38 2.37 27.78
CA ALA A 92 2.23 2.06 28.92
C ALA A 92 2.15 3.16 29.99
N ARG A 93 2.24 4.44 29.60
CA ARG A 93 2.07 5.58 30.51
C ARG A 93 0.71 5.58 31.17
N GLU A 94 -0.35 5.37 30.40
CA GLU A 94 -1.71 5.36 30.92
C GLU A 94 -1.96 4.19 31.87
N ARG A 95 -1.40 3.00 31.58
CA ARG A 95 -1.46 1.84 32.47
C ARG A 95 -0.80 2.10 33.81
N GLU A 96 0.40 2.71 33.81
CA GLU A 96 1.12 3.01 35.05
C GLU A 96 0.38 4.06 35.89
N GLU A 97 -0.11 5.13 35.25
CA GLU A 97 -0.91 6.15 35.93
C GLU A 97 -2.20 5.56 36.52
N ASN A 98 -2.91 4.73 35.75
CA ASN A 98 -4.13 4.07 36.25
C ASN A 98 -3.84 3.14 37.43
N LYS A 99 -2.72 2.42 37.40
CA LYS A 99 -2.27 1.56 38.50
C LYS A 99 -1.92 2.38 39.74
N ALA A 100 -1.16 3.47 39.58
CA ALA A 100 -0.80 4.39 40.65
C ALA A 100 -2.07 5.02 41.28
N ARG A 101 -2.97 5.51 40.42
CA ARG A 101 -4.27 6.04 40.82
C ARG A 101 -5.06 5.01 41.62
N GLN A 102 -5.20 3.78 41.12
CA GLN A 102 -5.92 2.72 41.81
C GLN A 102 -5.33 2.41 43.19
N ALA A 103 -4.00 2.38 43.31
CA ALA A 103 -3.32 2.17 44.59
C ALA A 103 -3.67 3.28 45.60
N VAL A 104 -3.69 4.55 45.17
CA VAL A 104 -4.10 5.68 46.03
C VAL A 104 -5.56 5.55 46.46
N TYR A 105 -6.47 5.21 45.54
CA TYR A 105 -7.88 4.99 45.88
C TYR A 105 -8.05 3.85 46.91
N SER A 106 -7.33 2.75 46.72
CA SER A 106 -7.35 1.62 47.66
C SER A 106 -6.83 2.01 49.04
N GLN A 107 -5.73 2.76 49.13
CA GLN A 107 -5.21 3.26 50.41
C GLN A 107 -6.18 4.22 51.10
N LYS A 108 -6.72 5.20 50.35
CA LYS A 108 -7.73 6.14 50.85
C LYS A 108 -8.97 5.42 51.39
N SER A 109 -9.41 4.37 50.70
CA SER A 109 -10.54 3.54 51.14
C SER A 109 -10.24 2.86 52.47
N ARG A 110 -9.05 2.23 52.61
CA ARG A 110 -8.61 1.59 53.86
C ARG A 110 -8.59 2.57 55.03
N PHE A 111 -7.96 3.74 54.86
CA PHE A 111 -7.93 4.77 55.92
C PHE A 111 -9.33 5.28 56.29
N ARG A 112 -10.23 5.43 55.33
CA ARG A 112 -11.62 5.81 55.61
C ARG A 112 -12.35 4.79 56.47
N GLU A 113 -12.19 3.50 56.18
CA GLU A 113 -12.79 2.44 56.99
C GLU A 113 -12.16 2.38 58.39
N GLU A 114 -10.83 2.53 58.51
CA GLU A 114 -10.16 2.57 59.82
C GLU A 114 -10.65 3.73 60.70
N ILE A 115 -10.75 4.94 60.14
CA ILE A 115 -11.32 6.10 60.85
C ILE A 115 -12.76 5.83 61.31
N LYS A 116 -13.57 5.18 60.46
CA LYS A 116 -14.96 4.85 60.77
C LYS A 116 -15.07 3.84 61.92
N VAL A 117 -14.16 2.87 61.98
CA VAL A 117 -14.07 1.92 63.10
C VAL A 117 -13.68 2.63 64.40
N LEU A 118 -12.65 3.49 64.36
CA LEU A 118 -12.20 4.24 65.54
C LEU A 118 -13.26 5.20 66.10
N ARG A 119 -14.11 5.79 65.24
CA ARG A 119 -15.20 6.70 65.63
C ARG A 119 -16.47 6.01 66.13
N ARG A 120 -16.55 4.68 66.06
CA ARG A 120 -17.71 3.89 66.52
C ARG A 120 -17.59 3.43 67.97
N VAL A 121 -16.45 3.70 68.62
CA VAL A 121 -16.19 3.51 70.06
C VAL A 121 -16.46 4.84 70.77
#